data_AF-A0AAD9IGT2-F1
#
_entry.id   AF-A0AAD9IGT2-F1
#
_cell.length_a   1.000
_cell.length_b   1.000
_cell.length_c   1.000
_cell.angle_alpha   90.00
_cell.angle_beta   90.00
_cell.angle_gamma   90.00
#
_symmetry.space_group_name_H-M   'P 1'
#
loop_
_entity.id
_entity.type
_entity.pdbx_description
1 polymer ?
#
loop_
_entity_poly.entity_id
_entity_poly.type
_entity_poly.pdbx_seq_one_letter_code
_entity_poly.pdbx_strand_id
1 'polypeptide(L)'
;MSSEGSYDSEEEARRARLTQAARARRLRDHAAAEQDLLRAYREHQRRTELPGAGVPSWSSAQGWAREAQGAGAWERLTAEEATSAPLTYESIPWPPCGASEYLQGLADELPDGSARPLRRAYATACLWWHPDKFAQRHQARFESPAELERALARVQSLFQELSAAWAARGPADA
;
A
#
# COMPACT_ATOMS: atom_id res chain seq x y z
N MET A 1 -41.19 -60.89 -13.50
CA MET A 1 -40.48 -59.92 -14.35
C MET A 1 -40.11 -58.73 -13.47
N SER A 2 -38.98 -58.79 -12.76
CA SER A 2 -38.52 -57.70 -11.88
C SER A 2 -37.01 -57.83 -11.68
N SER A 3 -36.21 -56.93 -12.27
CA SER A 3 -34.88 -56.51 -11.78
C SER A 3 -34.18 -55.66 -12.85
N GLU A 4 -34.68 -54.45 -13.10
CA GLU A 4 -33.92 -53.44 -13.88
C GLU A 4 -33.84 -52.07 -13.20
N GLY A 5 -34.35 -51.92 -11.96
CA GLY A 5 -34.38 -50.63 -11.25
C GLY A 5 -33.32 -50.40 -10.17
N SER A 6 -32.48 -51.38 -9.85
CA SER A 6 -31.52 -51.27 -8.73
C SER A 6 -30.15 -50.73 -9.15
N TYR A 7 -29.76 -50.91 -10.41
CA TYR A 7 -28.39 -50.65 -10.87
C TYR A 7 -28.12 -49.16 -11.13
N ASP A 8 -29.13 -48.42 -11.62
CA ASP A 8 -28.99 -46.98 -11.90
C ASP A 8 -28.80 -46.13 -10.62
N SER A 9 -29.41 -46.55 -9.50
CA SER A 9 -29.34 -45.79 -8.24
C SER A 9 -27.98 -45.94 -7.54
N GLU A 10 -27.33 -47.10 -7.63
CA GLU A 10 -25.98 -47.31 -7.10
C GLU A 10 -24.90 -46.62 -7.96
N GLU A 11 -25.07 -46.63 -9.28
CA GLU A 11 -24.20 -45.94 -10.24
C GLU A 11 -24.24 -44.41 -10.03
N GLU A 12 -25.44 -43.83 -9.85
CA GLU A 12 -25.61 -42.41 -9.52
C GLU A 12 -25.00 -42.04 -8.15
N ALA A 13 -25.21 -42.86 -7.12
CA ALA A 13 -24.61 -42.64 -5.81
C ALA A 13 -23.06 -42.67 -5.87
N ARG A 14 -22.49 -43.55 -6.71
CA ARG A 14 -21.04 -43.60 -6.94
C ARG A 14 -20.54 -42.36 -7.66
N ARG A 15 -21.24 -41.87 -8.68
CA ARG A 15 -20.90 -40.62 -9.40
C ARG A 15 -21.00 -39.39 -8.49
N ALA A 16 -22.02 -39.32 -7.63
CA ALA A 16 -22.18 -38.25 -6.66
C ALA A 16 -21.02 -38.23 -5.64
N ARG A 17 -20.64 -39.40 -5.11
CA ARG A 17 -19.48 -39.53 -4.19
C ARG A 17 -18.17 -39.12 -4.85
N LEU A 18 -17.93 -39.52 -6.10
CA LEU A 18 -16.74 -39.12 -6.86
C LEU A 18 -16.69 -37.60 -7.09
N THR A 19 -17.84 -37.00 -7.39
CA THR A 19 -17.96 -35.54 -7.58
C THR A 19 -17.73 -34.77 -6.28
N GLN A 20 -18.30 -35.26 -5.17
CA GLN A 20 -18.09 -34.68 -3.85
C GLN A 20 -16.62 -34.82 -3.39
N ALA A 21 -16.00 -35.97 -3.65
CA ALA A 21 -14.57 -36.20 -3.37
C ALA A 21 -13.68 -35.29 -4.22
N ALA A 22 -14.00 -35.08 -5.50
CA ALA A 22 -13.28 -34.16 -6.38
C ALA A 22 -13.38 -32.70 -5.88
N ARG A 23 -14.58 -32.27 -5.44
CA ARG A 23 -14.77 -30.93 -4.86
C ARG A 23 -14.00 -30.76 -3.55
N ALA A 24 -14.04 -31.76 -2.68
CA ALA A 24 -13.28 -31.76 -1.42
C ALA A 24 -11.76 -31.76 -1.64
N ARG A 25 -11.28 -32.34 -2.74
CA ARG A 25 -9.86 -32.27 -3.14
C ARG A 25 -9.48 -30.86 -3.59
N ARG A 26 -10.28 -30.22 -4.47
CA ARG A 26 -10.04 -28.85 -4.92
C ARG A 26 -10.01 -27.83 -3.78
N LEU A 27 -10.88 -27.97 -2.78
CA LEU A 27 -10.89 -27.10 -1.60
C LEU A 27 -9.61 -27.27 -0.76
N ARG A 28 -9.13 -28.51 -0.60
CA ARG A 28 -7.85 -28.78 0.10
C ARG A 28 -6.66 -28.23 -0.67
N ASP A 29 -6.64 -28.40 -1.99
CA ASP A 29 -5.58 -27.87 -2.86
C ASP A 29 -5.54 -26.33 -2.81
N HIS A 30 -6.71 -25.67 -2.79
CA HIS A 30 -6.81 -24.21 -2.64
C HIS A 30 -6.31 -23.75 -1.26
N ALA A 31 -6.72 -24.43 -0.18
CA ALA A 31 -6.25 -24.11 1.17
C ALA A 31 -4.74 -24.32 1.33
N ALA A 32 -4.15 -25.33 0.67
CA ALA A 32 -2.71 -25.56 0.64
C ALA A 32 -1.97 -24.43 -0.10
N ALA A 33 -2.49 -24.00 -1.26
CA ALA A 33 -1.91 -22.88 -2.01
C ALA A 33 -1.94 -21.57 -1.21
N GLU A 34 -3.02 -21.32 -0.46
CA GLU A 34 -3.14 -20.15 0.42
C GLU A 34 -2.12 -20.19 1.57
N GLN A 35 -1.88 -21.36 2.17
CA GLN A 35 -0.85 -21.53 3.18
C GLN A 35 0.57 -21.32 2.64
N ASP A 36 0.84 -21.75 1.41
CA ASP A 36 2.14 -21.53 0.76
C ASP A 36 2.35 -20.04 0.42
N LEU A 37 1.31 -19.32 -0.02
CA LEU A 37 1.37 -17.87 -0.20
C LEU A 37 1.66 -17.14 1.12
N LEU A 38 1.00 -17.52 2.22
CA LEU A 38 1.26 -16.95 3.54
C LEU A 38 2.67 -17.27 4.05
N ARG A 39 3.19 -18.47 3.75
CA ARG A 39 4.56 -18.85 4.09
C ARG A 39 5.57 -18.02 3.31
N ALA A 40 5.37 -17.87 1.99
CA ALA A 40 6.21 -17.05 1.12
C ALA A 40 6.19 -15.58 1.55
N TYR A 41 5.03 -15.05 1.94
CA TYR A 41 4.88 -13.71 2.48
C TYR A 41 5.67 -13.52 3.79
N ARG A 42 5.56 -14.46 4.75
CA ARG A 42 6.33 -14.44 6.00
C ARG A 42 7.83 -14.62 5.78
N GLU A 43 8.23 -15.35 4.75
CA GLU A 43 9.64 -15.49 4.38
C GLU A 43 10.19 -14.23 3.69
N HIS A 44 9.37 -13.56 2.87
CA HIS A 44 9.70 -12.26 2.32
C HIS A 44 9.87 -11.21 3.41
N GLN A 45 8.95 -11.14 4.38
CA GLN A 45 9.07 -10.27 5.55
C GLN A 45 10.37 -10.53 6.32
N ARG A 46 10.69 -11.81 6.61
CA ARG A 46 11.94 -12.17 7.29
C ARG A 46 13.21 -11.81 6.51
N ARG A 47 13.16 -11.83 5.17
CA ARG A 47 14.31 -11.45 4.32
C ARG A 47 14.51 -9.93 4.26
N THR A 48 13.43 -9.16 4.31
CA THR A 48 13.49 -7.69 4.40
C THR A 48 13.85 -7.20 5.81
N GLU A 49 13.56 -8.00 6.83
CA GLU A 49 13.89 -7.74 8.24
C GLU A 49 15.29 -8.30 8.63
N LEU A 50 16.33 -7.99 7.86
CA LEU A 50 17.72 -8.22 8.33
C LEU A 50 18.07 -7.19 9.42
N PRO A 51 18.46 -7.63 10.63
CA PRO A 51 18.70 -6.73 11.76
C PRO A 51 20.12 -6.16 11.69
N GLY A 52 20.22 -4.89 11.31
CA GLY A 52 21.46 -4.12 11.38
C GLY A 52 21.16 -2.70 11.83
N ALA A 53 21.51 -2.42 13.10
CA ALA A 53 21.45 -1.11 13.76
C ALA A 53 20.06 -0.59 14.18
N GLY A 54 19.51 -1.17 15.26
CA GLY A 54 18.87 -0.40 16.33
C GLY A 54 17.71 0.55 15.99
N VAL A 55 16.93 0.31 14.94
CA VAL A 55 15.70 1.08 14.67
C VAL A 55 14.51 0.32 15.27
N PRO A 56 13.64 0.96 16.07
CA PRO A 56 12.47 0.31 16.65
C PRO A 56 11.59 -0.33 15.57
N SER A 57 11.30 -1.62 15.74
CA SER A 57 10.34 -2.39 14.97
C SER A 57 8.94 -1.82 15.18
N TRP A 58 8.52 -0.95 14.26
CA TRP A 58 7.13 -0.52 14.11
C TRP A 58 6.77 -0.85 12.67
N SER A 59 5.64 -1.50 12.44
CA SER A 59 5.11 -1.70 11.09
C SER A 59 4.99 -0.32 10.43
N SER A 60 5.90 -0.02 9.49
CA SER A 60 6.27 1.34 9.08
C SER A 60 5.15 2.16 8.43
N ALA A 61 3.99 1.56 8.15
CA ALA A 61 2.79 2.25 7.68
C ALA A 61 1.85 2.68 8.83
N GLN A 62 1.59 1.79 9.79
CA GLN A 62 0.70 2.09 10.93
C GLN A 62 1.38 2.98 11.97
N GLY A 63 2.69 2.84 12.15
CA GLY A 63 3.48 3.72 13.02
C GLY A 63 3.57 5.15 12.48
N TRP A 64 3.67 5.34 11.16
CA TRP A 64 3.70 6.68 10.57
C TRP A 64 2.33 7.35 10.63
N ALA A 65 1.25 6.60 10.36
CA ALA A 65 -0.10 7.12 10.50
C ALA A 65 -0.49 7.43 11.96
N ARG A 66 0.01 6.66 12.95
CA ARG A 66 -0.32 6.88 14.37
C ARG A 66 0.61 7.84 15.11
N GLU A 67 1.90 7.89 14.77
CA GLU A 67 2.91 8.65 15.53
C GLU A 67 3.43 9.87 14.74
N ALA A 68 3.28 9.88 13.41
CA ALA A 68 3.91 10.86 12.54
C ALA A 68 2.97 11.44 11.47
N GLN A 69 2.00 12.25 11.90
CA GLN A 69 1.82 13.57 11.27
C GLN A 69 1.63 13.58 9.72
N GLY A 70 0.97 12.61 9.08
CA GLY A 70 0.93 12.52 7.62
C GLY A 70 0.34 13.76 6.94
N ALA A 71 -0.87 14.15 7.34
CA ALA A 71 -1.44 15.45 7.00
C ALA A 71 -0.87 16.59 7.86
N GLY A 72 -0.69 16.37 9.16
CA GLY A 72 -0.30 17.41 10.12
C GLY A 72 1.14 17.95 9.99
N ALA A 73 2.09 17.19 9.43
CA ALA A 73 3.45 17.65 9.15
C ALA A 73 3.50 18.43 7.83
N TRP A 74 2.73 18.01 6.82
CA TRP A 74 2.54 18.79 5.60
C TRP A 74 1.78 20.08 5.88
N GLU A 75 0.73 20.04 6.70
CA GLU A 75 0.02 21.23 7.18
C GLU A 75 0.93 22.14 8.00
N ARG A 76 1.81 21.59 8.86
CA ARG A 76 2.82 22.40 9.56
C ARG A 76 3.84 23.01 8.61
N LEU A 77 4.38 22.25 7.66
CA LEU A 77 5.35 22.78 6.70
C LEU A 77 4.73 23.87 5.81
N THR A 78 3.44 23.75 5.52
CA THR A 78 2.61 24.75 4.82
C THR A 78 2.25 25.93 5.76
N ALA A 79 1.99 25.71 7.04
CA ALA A 79 1.75 26.79 8.01
C ALA A 79 3.03 27.56 8.33
N GLU A 80 4.17 26.89 8.36
CA GLU A 80 5.52 27.46 8.51
C GLU A 80 5.98 28.21 7.25
N GLU A 81 5.30 28.04 6.12
CA GLU A 81 5.45 28.91 4.95
C GLU A 81 5.22 30.38 5.33
N ALA A 82 4.33 30.65 6.29
CA ALA A 82 4.07 31.99 6.81
C ALA A 82 5.22 32.55 7.67
N THR A 83 6.12 31.71 8.18
CA THR A 83 7.24 32.12 9.06
C THR A 83 8.57 32.31 8.32
N SER A 84 8.61 32.07 6.99
CA SER A 84 9.77 32.32 6.12
C SER A 84 11.08 31.61 6.53
N ALA A 85 11.00 30.56 7.35
CA ALA A 85 12.17 29.79 7.74
C ALA A 85 12.77 29.03 6.54
N PRO A 86 14.11 29.03 6.39
CA PRO A 86 14.78 28.32 5.29
C PRO A 86 14.47 26.83 5.37
N LEU A 87 14.08 26.26 4.23
CA LEU A 87 13.72 24.86 4.12
C LEU A 87 14.97 24.06 3.77
N THR A 88 15.26 23.04 4.56
CA THR A 88 16.38 22.11 4.33
C THR A 88 15.84 20.76 3.88
N TYR A 89 16.68 19.95 3.24
CA TYR A 89 16.29 18.61 2.80
C TYR A 89 15.73 17.74 3.93
N GLU A 90 16.32 17.83 5.13
CA GLU A 90 15.94 17.03 6.30
C GLU A 90 14.63 17.51 6.96
N SER A 91 14.21 18.76 6.70
CA SER A 91 12.96 19.31 7.23
C SER A 91 11.71 18.88 6.45
N ILE A 92 11.89 18.29 5.27
CA ILE A 92 10.78 17.80 4.45
C ILE A 92 10.28 16.49 5.06
N PRO A 93 8.96 16.33 5.27
CA PRO A 93 8.37 15.14 5.87
C PRO A 93 8.31 13.99 4.85
N TRP A 94 9.47 13.42 4.53
CA TRP A 94 9.60 12.30 3.60
C TRP A 94 8.79 11.08 4.08
N PRO A 95 8.15 10.32 3.17
CA PRO A 95 7.51 9.06 3.54
C PRO A 95 8.58 8.07 4.03
N PRO A 96 8.38 7.40 5.17
CA PRO A 96 9.34 6.43 5.72
C PRO A 96 9.20 5.05 5.07
N CYS A 97 8.15 4.87 4.27
CA CYS A 97 7.71 3.61 3.71
C CYS A 97 7.55 3.75 2.20
N GLY A 98 7.33 2.61 1.54
CA GLY A 98 7.07 2.57 0.11
C GLY A 98 5.79 3.30 -0.28
N ALA A 99 5.70 3.69 -1.54
CA ALA A 99 4.56 4.44 -2.08
C ALA A 99 3.19 3.74 -1.89
N SER A 100 3.16 2.40 -1.93
CA SER A 100 1.93 1.62 -1.76
C SER A 100 1.41 1.69 -0.32
N GLU A 101 2.30 1.47 0.64
CA GLU A 101 2.05 1.56 2.07
C GLU A 101 1.68 2.99 2.48
N TYR A 102 2.34 3.98 1.89
CA TYR A 102 2.06 5.39 2.11
C TYR A 102 0.63 5.75 1.66
N LEU A 103 0.24 5.37 0.45
CA LEU A 103 -1.12 5.60 -0.05
C LEU A 103 -2.17 4.88 0.79
N GLN A 104 -1.87 3.68 1.29
CA GLN A 104 -2.76 2.95 2.19
C GLN A 104 -2.90 3.67 3.54
N GLY A 105 -1.79 4.10 4.15
CA GLY A 105 -1.82 4.82 5.42
C GLY A 105 -2.65 6.11 5.32
N LEU A 106 -2.48 6.87 4.24
CA LEU A 106 -3.31 8.06 3.97
C LEU A 106 -4.79 7.73 3.77
N ALA A 107 -5.09 6.58 3.16
CA ALA A 107 -6.47 6.14 2.96
C ALA A 107 -7.13 5.70 4.27
N ASP A 108 -6.37 5.04 5.15
CA ASP A 108 -6.83 4.55 6.46
C ASP A 108 -7.08 5.69 7.46
N GLU A 109 -6.41 6.84 7.31
CA GLU A 109 -6.65 8.04 8.12
C GLU A 109 -7.93 8.81 7.74
N LEU A 110 -8.49 8.56 6.54
CA LEU A 110 -9.70 9.23 6.12
C LEU A 110 -10.92 8.68 6.87
N PRO A 111 -11.85 9.53 7.32
CA PRO A 111 -13.01 9.09 8.08
C PRO A 111 -13.85 8.09 7.28
N ASP A 112 -14.34 7.06 8.00
CA ASP A 112 -15.30 6.09 7.48
C ASP A 112 -16.49 6.80 6.84
N GLY A 113 -16.73 6.52 5.55
CA GLY A 113 -17.76 7.19 4.75
C GLY A 113 -17.25 7.94 3.53
N SER A 114 -15.93 8.06 3.33
CA SER A 114 -15.42 8.49 2.04
C SER A 114 -15.72 7.40 0.99
N ALA A 115 -16.47 7.75 -0.06
CA ALA A 115 -16.85 6.78 -1.08
C ALA A 115 -15.65 6.15 -1.81
N ARG A 116 -14.47 6.81 -1.77
CA ARG A 116 -13.23 6.41 -2.45
C ARG A 116 -11.98 6.86 -1.67
N PRO A 117 -11.64 6.23 -0.54
CA PRO A 117 -10.56 6.67 0.34
C PRO A 117 -9.20 6.67 -0.37
N LEU A 118 -8.92 5.62 -1.15
CA LEU A 118 -7.66 5.52 -1.89
C LEU A 118 -7.51 6.60 -2.98
N ARG A 119 -8.61 6.98 -3.65
CA ARG A 119 -8.58 8.07 -4.64
C ARG A 119 -8.27 9.41 -3.98
N ARG A 120 -8.86 9.68 -2.81
CA ARG A 120 -8.58 10.90 -2.05
C ARG A 120 -7.15 10.90 -1.54
N ALA A 121 -6.66 9.78 -1.02
CA ALA A 121 -5.26 9.61 -0.61
C ALA A 121 -4.29 9.89 -1.76
N TYR A 122 -4.55 9.35 -2.95
CA TYR A 122 -3.73 9.62 -4.14
C TYR A 122 -3.79 11.09 -4.57
N ALA A 123 -4.98 11.69 -4.59
CA ALA A 123 -5.13 13.12 -4.91
C ALA A 123 -4.35 14.00 -3.92
N THR A 124 -4.40 13.70 -2.62
CA THR A 124 -3.63 14.37 -1.58
C THR A 124 -2.12 14.18 -1.79
N ALA A 125 -1.67 12.95 -2.07
CA ALA A 125 -0.27 12.66 -2.36
C ALA A 125 0.24 13.46 -3.58
N CYS A 126 -0.57 13.60 -4.64
CA CYS A 126 -0.23 14.43 -5.80
C CYS A 126 -0.10 15.92 -5.44
N LEU A 127 -0.91 16.44 -4.52
CA LEU A 127 -0.80 17.85 -4.10
C LEU A 127 0.49 18.15 -3.34
N TRP A 128 1.06 17.15 -2.66
CA TRP A 128 2.28 17.28 -1.87
C TRP A 128 3.54 16.94 -2.67
N TRP A 129 3.48 15.87 -3.45
CA TRP A 129 4.65 15.26 -4.08
C TRP A 129 4.73 15.46 -5.60
N HIS A 130 3.85 16.26 -6.20
CA HIS A 130 4.02 16.60 -7.62
C HIS A 130 5.22 17.56 -7.79
N PRO A 131 6.21 17.25 -8.65
CA PRO A 131 7.45 18.03 -8.77
C PRO A 131 7.22 19.53 -9.01
N ASP A 132 6.32 19.86 -9.94
CA ASP A 132 5.98 21.26 -10.26
C ASP A 132 5.31 21.99 -9.07
N LYS A 133 4.42 21.31 -8.33
CA LYS A 133 3.72 21.92 -7.18
C LYS A 133 4.65 22.09 -5.99
N PHE A 134 5.55 21.13 -5.79
CA PHE A 134 6.60 21.21 -4.78
C PHE A 134 7.55 22.37 -5.08
N ALA A 135 8.05 22.48 -6.32
CA ALA A 135 8.91 23.58 -6.74
C ALA A 135 8.22 24.93 -6.56
N GLN A 136 6.99 25.08 -7.06
CA GLN A 136 6.23 26.34 -6.95
C GLN A 136 6.08 26.82 -5.51
N ARG A 137 5.88 25.91 -4.55
CA ARG A 137 5.68 26.26 -3.13
C ARG A 137 6.97 26.46 -2.35
N HIS A 138 7.99 25.64 -2.61
CA HIS A 138 9.12 25.54 -1.70
C HIS A 138 10.44 26.05 -2.29
N GLN A 139 10.55 26.27 -3.60
CA GLN A 139 11.81 26.69 -4.24
C GLN A 139 12.41 27.96 -3.62
N ALA A 140 11.57 28.93 -3.24
CA ALA A 140 12.01 30.21 -2.69
C ALA A 140 12.56 30.09 -1.26
N ARG A 141 12.36 28.95 -0.60
CA ARG A 141 12.81 28.68 0.78
C ARG A 141 14.13 27.93 0.83
N PHE A 142 14.62 27.38 -0.28
CA PHE A 142 15.93 26.74 -0.32
C PHE A 142 17.02 27.80 -0.52
N GLU A 143 18.01 27.80 0.37
CA GLU A 143 19.17 28.69 0.26
C GLU A 143 20.19 28.18 -0.77
N SER A 144 20.24 26.86 -0.99
CA SER A 144 21.17 26.19 -1.89
C SER A 144 20.46 25.56 -3.09
N PRO A 145 20.86 25.90 -4.33
CA PRO A 145 20.36 25.24 -5.54
C PRO A 145 20.60 23.73 -5.54
N ALA A 146 21.72 23.26 -4.97
CA ALA A 146 22.04 21.83 -4.92
C ALA A 146 21.10 21.05 -3.98
N GLU A 147 20.65 21.68 -2.90
CA GLU A 147 19.66 21.06 -2.01
C GLU A 147 18.27 21.00 -2.65
N LEU A 148 17.89 22.06 -3.37
CA LEU A 148 16.66 22.08 -4.16
C LEU A 148 16.68 20.98 -5.22
N GLU A 149 17.76 20.84 -5.98
CA GLU A 149 17.92 19.78 -6.98
C GLU A 149 17.82 18.39 -6.35
N ARG A 150 18.48 18.16 -5.21
CA ARG A 150 18.39 16.90 -4.47
C ARG A 150 16.97 16.61 -4.00
N ALA A 151 16.27 17.62 -3.48
CA ALA A 151 14.88 17.49 -3.05
C ALA A 151 13.97 17.16 -4.24
N LEU A 152 14.08 17.90 -5.35
CA LEU A 152 13.28 17.67 -6.55
C LEU A 152 13.53 16.30 -7.18
N ALA A 153 14.78 15.82 -7.20
CA ALA A 153 15.10 14.47 -7.66
C ALA A 153 14.40 13.40 -6.80
N ARG A 154 14.37 13.57 -5.47
CA ARG A 154 13.66 12.66 -4.57
C ARG A 154 12.15 12.73 -4.76
N VAL A 155 11.58 13.93 -4.88
CA VAL A 155 10.16 14.17 -5.16
C VAL A 155 9.75 13.52 -6.48
N GLN A 156 10.58 13.64 -7.52
CA GLN A 156 10.34 13.02 -8.84
C GLN A 156 10.32 11.49 -8.75
N SER A 157 11.25 10.88 -8.01
CA SER A 157 11.26 9.42 -7.76
C SER A 157 10.00 8.99 -7.01
N LEU A 158 9.68 9.68 -5.91
CA LEU A 158 8.48 9.40 -5.12
C LEU A 158 7.20 9.50 -5.94
N PHE A 159 7.07 10.53 -6.77
CA PHE A 159 5.90 10.71 -7.61
C PHE A 159 5.73 9.59 -8.63
N GLN A 160 6.83 9.08 -9.21
CA GLN A 160 6.80 7.92 -10.10
C GLN A 160 6.38 6.65 -9.35
N GLU A 161 6.93 6.42 -8.16
CA GLU A 161 6.56 5.29 -7.30
C GLU A 161 5.08 5.35 -6.90
N LEU A 162 4.57 6.53 -6.53
CA LEU A 162 3.15 6.77 -6.20
C LEU A 162 2.23 6.52 -7.39
N SER A 163 2.61 7.03 -8.56
CA SER A 163 1.85 6.83 -9.80
C SER A 163 1.81 5.34 -10.19
N ALA A 164 2.92 4.63 -10.03
CA ALA A 164 3.00 3.19 -10.28
C ALA A 164 2.16 2.38 -9.27
N ALA A 165 2.24 2.71 -7.98
CA ALA A 165 1.44 2.07 -6.93
C ALA A 165 -0.07 2.27 -7.16
N TRP A 166 -0.47 3.48 -7.56
CA TRP A 166 -1.85 3.79 -7.94
C TRP A 166 -2.29 2.99 -9.19
N ALA A 167 -1.47 2.96 -10.24
CA ALA A 167 -1.78 2.22 -11.46
C ALA A 167 -1.87 0.70 -11.21
N ALA A 168 -1.00 0.13 -10.39
CA ALA A 168 -0.97 -1.29 -10.05
C ALA A 168 -2.20 -1.74 -9.24
N ARG A 169 -2.75 -0.86 -8.40
CA ARG A 169 -3.99 -1.09 -7.65
C ARG A 169 -5.24 -1.01 -8.55
N GLY A 170 -5.08 -0.48 -9.76
CA GLY A 170 -6.13 -0.32 -10.75
C GLY A 170 -7.17 0.73 -10.35
N PRO A 171 -7.69 1.53 -11.29
CA PRO A 171 -8.90 2.32 -11.05
C PRO A 171 -10.15 1.40 -10.97
N ALA A 172 -10.04 0.13 -10.58
CA ALA A 172 -11.19 -0.78 -10.56
C ALA A 172 -12.17 -0.47 -9.40
N ASP A 173 -11.73 0.28 -8.39
CA ASP A 173 -12.57 0.96 -7.40
C ASP A 173 -12.93 2.41 -7.82
N ALA A 174 -13.07 2.67 -9.13
CA ALA A 174 -13.33 4.01 -9.68
C ALA A 174 -14.79 4.44 -9.82
#